data_AF-A0A7S2WAT4-F1
#
_entry.id   AF-A0A7S2WAT4-F1
#
_cell.length_a   1.000
_cell.length_b   1.000
_cell.length_c   1.000
_cell.angle_alpha   90.00
_cell.angle_beta   90.00
_cell.angle_gamma   90.00
#
_symmetry.space_group_name_H-M   'P 1'
#
loop_
_entity.id
_entity.type
_entity.pdbx_description
1 polymer ?
#
loop_
_entity_poly.entity_id
_entity_poly.type
_entity_poly.pdbx_seq_one_letter_code
_entity_poly.pdbx_strand_id
1 'polypeptide(L)'
;RQWGQRRVVRDAKKQVGLFSEYGVQETRDVFWQYFAGGRQWGQRQSMWDLLFAGFRWGRDEELFTVVCRWLLELAFNFTIGMVMALIMFLFGVWSVISSYQPDPVTGLVFYAAAAITAVSCVATYLLCIYGATAGSIAVVAKVAVDHNRRLGQDQRRSGRRIPYQPSRGPGGGFHAHSQ
;
A
#
# COMPACT_ATOMS: atom_id res chain seq x y z
N ARG A 1 -29.00 25.37 -27.84
CA ARG A 1 -27.67 26.03 -27.79
C ARG A 1 -26.51 25.05 -27.61
N GLN A 2 -26.59 24.02 -26.74
CA GLN A 2 -25.48 23.07 -26.49
C GLN A 2 -25.03 22.22 -27.70
N TRP A 3 -25.92 21.90 -28.64
CA TRP A 3 -25.59 21.08 -29.82
C TRP A 3 -24.68 21.78 -30.84
N GLY A 4 -24.74 23.11 -30.93
CA GLY A 4 -23.86 23.89 -31.80
C GLY A 4 -22.42 23.92 -31.27
N GLN A 5 -22.27 24.13 -29.95
CA GLN A 5 -20.95 24.15 -29.29
C GLN A 5 -20.19 22.83 -29.45
N ARG A 6 -20.86 21.68 -29.33
CA ARG A 6 -20.19 20.36 -29.51
C ARG A 6 -19.64 20.16 -30.93
N ARG A 7 -20.34 20.68 -31.95
CA ARG A 7 -19.86 20.59 -33.34
C ARG A 7 -18.65 21.50 -33.56
N VAL A 8 -18.72 22.74 -33.10
CA VAL A 8 -17.62 23.70 -33.20
C VAL A 8 -16.37 23.18 -32.48
N VAL A 9 -16.50 22.62 -31.28
CA VAL A 9 -15.38 22.02 -30.54
C VAL A 9 -14.80 20.81 -31.28
N ARG A 10 -15.66 19.93 -31.83
CA ARG A 10 -15.20 18.76 -32.57
C ARG A 10 -14.47 19.13 -33.86
N ASP A 11 -14.97 20.13 -34.59
CA ASP A 11 -14.34 20.59 -35.83
C ASP A 11 -12.99 21.27 -35.54
N ALA A 12 -12.89 22.02 -34.42
CA ALA A 12 -11.62 22.55 -33.92
C ALA A 12 -10.65 21.42 -33.53
N LYS A 13 -11.11 20.39 -32.82
CA LYS A 13 -10.29 19.20 -32.46
C LYS A 13 -9.75 18.48 -33.69
N LYS A 14 -10.55 18.34 -34.74
CA LYS A 14 -10.13 17.74 -36.01
C LYS A 14 -9.00 18.55 -36.68
N GLN A 15 -9.05 19.88 -36.59
CA GLN A 15 -8.01 20.74 -37.18
C GLN A 15 -6.67 20.69 -36.43
N VAL A 16 -6.70 20.62 -35.08
CA VAL A 16 -5.46 20.52 -34.29
C VAL A 16 -4.85 19.11 -34.37
N GLY A 17 -5.69 18.07 -34.49
CA GLY A 17 -5.24 16.69 -34.59
C GLY A 17 -4.85 16.07 -33.25
N LEU A 18 -4.74 14.74 -33.24
CA LEU A 18 -4.59 13.92 -32.03
C LEU A 18 -3.22 14.07 -31.34
N PHE A 19 -2.17 14.25 -32.13
CA PHE A 19 -0.80 14.46 -31.64
C PHE A 19 -0.48 15.92 -31.28
N SER A 20 -1.46 16.83 -31.38
CA SER A 20 -1.28 18.20 -30.90
C SER A 20 -1.06 18.23 -29.39
N GLU A 21 -0.45 19.31 -28.91
CA GLU A 21 -0.30 19.57 -27.47
C GLU A 21 -1.63 19.47 -26.74
N TYR A 22 -2.71 19.96 -27.35
CA TYR A 22 -4.07 19.87 -26.80
C TYR A 22 -4.58 18.42 -26.71
N GLY A 23 -4.40 17.59 -27.75
CA GLY A 23 -4.81 16.18 -27.74
C GLY A 23 -4.04 15.32 -26.74
N VAL A 24 -2.73 15.57 -26.63
CA VAL A 24 -1.88 14.93 -25.62
C VAL A 24 -2.28 15.37 -24.21
N GLN A 25 -2.53 16.66 -24.01
CA GLN A 25 -2.97 17.19 -22.71
C GLN A 25 -4.33 16.62 -22.29
N GLU A 26 -5.32 16.58 -23.18
CA GLU A 26 -6.64 16.01 -22.86
C GLU A 26 -6.52 14.53 -22.47
N THR A 27 -5.71 13.76 -23.20
CA THR A 27 -5.44 12.34 -22.86
C THR A 27 -4.78 12.20 -21.48
N ARG A 28 -3.82 13.09 -21.18
CA ARG A 28 -3.14 13.12 -19.88
C ARG A 28 -4.09 13.50 -18.74
N ASP A 29 -4.99 14.43 -18.95
CA ASP A 29 -5.96 14.85 -17.95
C ASP A 29 -6.95 13.72 -17.64
N VAL A 30 -7.39 12.99 -18.67
CA VAL A 30 -8.18 11.76 -18.53
C VAL A 30 -7.41 10.69 -17.76
N PHE A 31 -6.12 10.49 -18.05
CA PHE A 31 -5.27 9.58 -17.28
C PHE A 31 -5.26 9.95 -15.79
N TRP A 32 -4.94 11.21 -15.47
CA TRP A 32 -4.85 11.64 -14.07
C TRP A 32 -6.17 11.58 -13.34
N GLN A 33 -7.29 11.82 -14.03
CA GLN A 33 -8.63 11.66 -13.46
C GLN A 33 -8.88 10.22 -13.01
N TYR A 34 -8.64 9.23 -13.90
CA TYR A 34 -8.84 7.83 -13.55
C TYR A 34 -7.82 7.32 -12.54
N PHE A 35 -6.56 7.72 -12.68
CA PHE A 35 -5.49 7.38 -11.75
C PHE A 35 -5.79 7.90 -10.34
N ALA A 36 -6.26 9.15 -10.21
CA ALA A 36 -6.71 9.70 -8.94
C ALA A 36 -7.93 8.93 -8.40
N GLY A 37 -8.89 8.58 -9.26
CA GLY A 37 -10.04 7.75 -8.89
C GLY A 37 -9.64 6.39 -8.31
N GLY A 38 -8.71 5.67 -8.96
CA GLY A 38 -8.20 4.38 -8.50
C GLY A 38 -7.50 4.48 -7.15
N ARG A 39 -6.65 5.49 -6.96
CA ARG A 39 -5.98 5.73 -5.67
C ARG A 39 -6.99 6.05 -4.57
N GLN A 40 -7.96 6.92 -4.83
CA GLN A 40 -9.00 7.25 -3.85
C GLN A 40 -9.84 6.04 -3.48
N TRP A 41 -10.12 5.15 -4.45
CA TRP A 41 -10.82 3.90 -4.16
C TRP A 41 -9.99 3.01 -3.23
N GLY A 42 -8.70 2.82 -3.52
CA GLY A 42 -7.79 2.06 -2.66
C GLY A 42 -7.72 2.64 -1.23
N GLN A 43 -7.57 3.96 -1.12
CA GLN A 43 -7.60 4.67 0.17
C GLN A 43 -8.89 4.41 0.95
N ARG A 44 -10.06 4.54 0.28
CA ARG A 44 -11.36 4.31 0.93
C ARG A 44 -11.50 2.86 1.40
N GLN A 45 -11.13 1.88 0.58
CA GLN A 45 -11.20 0.47 0.98
C GLN A 45 -10.28 0.20 2.17
N SER A 46 -9.05 0.70 2.13
CA SER A 46 -8.11 0.50 3.24
C SER A 46 -8.53 1.24 4.51
N MET A 47 -9.20 2.40 4.40
CA MET A 47 -9.82 3.06 5.56
C MET A 47 -10.92 2.19 6.17
N TRP A 48 -11.77 1.56 5.34
CA TRP A 48 -12.79 0.64 5.83
C TRP A 48 -12.19 -0.60 6.50
N ASP A 49 -11.15 -1.18 5.90
CA ASP A 49 -10.46 -2.34 6.48
C ASP A 49 -9.83 -2.00 7.84
N LEU A 50 -9.19 -0.83 7.95
CA LEU A 50 -8.64 -0.33 9.21
C LEU A 50 -9.70 -0.15 10.29
N LEU A 51 -10.84 0.48 9.93
CA LEU A 51 -11.94 0.73 10.86
C LEU A 51 -12.54 -0.58 11.39
N PHE A 52 -12.77 -1.56 10.53
CA PHE A 52 -13.36 -2.83 10.95
C PHE A 52 -12.36 -3.77 11.62
N ALA A 53 -11.07 -3.69 11.25
CA ALA A 53 -10.05 -4.44 11.95
C ALA A 53 -9.86 -3.93 13.39
N GLY A 54 -9.96 -2.62 13.62
CA GLY A 54 -9.95 -2.04 14.97
C GLY A 54 -11.13 -2.54 15.84
N PHE A 55 -12.29 -2.78 15.23
CA PHE A 55 -13.46 -3.32 15.91
C PHE A 55 -13.33 -4.82 16.25
N ARG A 56 -12.52 -5.56 15.49
CA ARG A 56 -12.26 -7.00 15.67
C ARG A 56 -11.05 -7.31 16.57
N TRP A 57 -10.44 -6.29 17.18
CA TRP A 57 -9.22 -6.47 17.96
C TRP A 57 -9.48 -7.34 19.20
N GLY A 58 -9.11 -8.62 19.11
CA GLY A 58 -9.01 -9.52 20.24
C GLY A 58 -7.76 -9.19 21.05
N ARG A 59 -7.84 -9.26 22.39
CA ARG A 59 -6.80 -8.79 23.32
C ARG A 59 -5.46 -9.54 23.21
N ASP A 60 -5.42 -10.63 22.45
CA ASP A 60 -4.31 -11.59 22.41
C ASP A 60 -3.56 -11.65 21.06
N GLU A 61 -3.89 -10.79 20.08
CA GLU A 61 -3.20 -10.76 18.78
C GLU A 61 -1.89 -9.94 18.86
N GLU A 62 -0.75 -10.55 18.48
CA GLU A 62 0.52 -9.81 18.39
C GLU A 62 0.40 -8.67 17.37
N LEU A 63 0.75 -7.45 17.83
CA LEU A 63 0.68 -6.22 17.02
C LEU A 63 1.45 -6.34 15.70
N PHE A 64 2.54 -7.11 15.65
CA PHE A 64 3.28 -7.37 14.41
C PHE A 64 2.42 -8.05 13.34
N THR A 65 1.68 -9.10 13.72
CA THR A 65 0.79 -9.84 12.81
C THR A 65 -0.32 -8.95 12.28
N VAL A 66 -0.89 -8.10 13.13
CA VAL A 66 -1.94 -7.15 12.75
C VAL A 66 -1.42 -6.14 11.73
N VAL A 67 -0.25 -5.54 11.98
CA VAL A 67 0.35 -4.55 11.06
C VAL A 67 0.71 -5.18 9.72
N CYS A 68 1.31 -6.38 9.72
CA CYS A 68 1.63 -7.09 8.48
C CYS A 68 0.37 -7.40 7.65
N ARG A 69 -0.70 -7.87 8.30
CA ARG A 69 -2.00 -8.12 7.64
C ARG A 69 -2.53 -6.85 6.99
N TRP A 70 -2.55 -5.73 7.72
CA TRP A 70 -3.03 -4.44 7.20
C TRP A 70 -2.22 -3.91 6.03
N LEU A 71 -0.89 -4.03 6.07
CA LEU A 71 -0.05 -3.57 4.97
C LEU A 71 -0.28 -4.40 3.70
N LEU A 72 -0.51 -5.71 3.83
CA LEU A 72 -0.84 -6.57 2.71
C LEU A 72 -2.24 -6.26 2.16
N GLU A 73 -3.24 -6.09 3.02
CA GLU A 73 -4.60 -5.66 2.64
C GLU A 73 -4.60 -4.31 1.92
N LEU A 74 -3.83 -3.34 2.44
CA LEU A 74 -3.58 -2.05 1.79
C LEU A 74 -3.00 -2.24 0.38
N ALA A 75 -1.94 -3.04 0.24
CA ALA A 75 -1.31 -3.30 -1.06
C ALA A 75 -2.30 -3.95 -2.05
N PHE A 76 -3.10 -4.91 -1.60
CA PHE A 76 -4.13 -5.55 -2.44
C PHE A 76 -5.22 -4.57 -2.87
N ASN A 77 -5.71 -3.73 -1.95
CA ASN A 77 -6.72 -2.72 -2.26
C ASN A 77 -6.23 -1.71 -3.30
N PHE A 78 -5.00 -1.23 -3.15
CA PHE A 78 -4.40 -0.36 -4.15
C PHE A 78 -4.21 -1.08 -5.49
N THR A 79 -3.83 -2.36 -5.51
CA THR A 79 -3.76 -3.15 -6.75
C THR A 79 -5.10 -3.17 -7.49
N ILE A 80 -6.20 -3.48 -6.80
CA ILE A 80 -7.53 -3.50 -7.43
C ILE A 80 -7.91 -2.10 -7.94
N GLY A 81 -7.73 -1.06 -7.12
CA GLY A 81 -8.05 0.32 -7.51
C GLY A 81 -7.26 0.79 -8.73
N MET A 82 -5.98 0.43 -8.80
CA MET A 82 -5.09 0.80 -9.90
C MET A 82 -5.35 0.00 -11.18
N VAL A 83 -5.69 -1.29 -11.07
CA VAL A 83 -6.10 -2.12 -12.22
C VAL A 83 -7.41 -1.58 -12.80
N MET A 84 -8.38 -1.24 -11.96
CA MET A 84 -9.63 -0.62 -12.41
C MET A 84 -9.39 0.73 -13.08
N ALA A 85 -8.53 1.58 -12.50
CA ALA A 85 -8.16 2.86 -13.12
C ALA A 85 -7.52 2.67 -14.50
N LEU A 86 -6.67 1.66 -14.66
CA LEU A 86 -6.05 1.34 -15.94
C LEU A 86 -7.09 0.91 -16.98
N ILE A 87 -8.00 0.00 -16.63
CA ILE A 87 -9.07 -0.45 -17.51
C ILE A 87 -9.96 0.72 -17.94
N MET A 88 -10.38 1.55 -16.98
CA MET A 88 -11.22 2.72 -17.26
C MET A 88 -10.50 3.77 -18.11
N PHE A 89 -9.20 3.95 -17.90
CA PHE A 89 -8.37 4.80 -18.75
C PHE A 89 -8.33 4.30 -20.19
N LEU A 90 -8.15 3.00 -20.43
CA LEU A 90 -8.13 2.44 -21.80
C LEU A 90 -9.44 2.74 -22.54
N PHE A 91 -10.59 2.56 -21.88
CA PHE A 91 -11.88 2.98 -22.46
C PHE A 91 -12.00 4.51 -22.62
N GLY A 92 -11.49 5.28 -21.68
CA GLY A 92 -11.47 6.74 -21.73
C GLY A 92 -10.68 7.28 -22.92
N VAL A 93 -9.48 6.73 -23.18
CA VAL A 93 -8.64 7.11 -24.32
C VAL A 93 -9.35 6.82 -25.64
N TRP A 94 -10.03 5.68 -25.76
CA TRP A 94 -10.83 5.39 -26.95
C TRP A 94 -11.90 6.47 -27.22
N SER A 95 -12.55 6.96 -26.16
CA SER A 95 -13.49 8.08 -26.26
C SER A 95 -12.81 9.39 -26.67
N VAL A 96 -11.58 9.67 -26.21
CA VAL A 96 -10.82 10.85 -26.63
C VAL A 96 -10.45 10.73 -28.11
N ILE A 97 -9.82 9.63 -28.52
CA ILE A 97 -9.35 9.39 -29.91
C ILE A 97 -10.50 9.55 -30.91
N SER A 98 -11.64 8.91 -30.64
CA SER A 98 -12.81 8.99 -31.54
C SER A 98 -13.36 10.42 -31.71
N SER A 99 -13.12 11.32 -30.75
CA SER A 99 -13.53 12.73 -30.84
C SER A 99 -12.70 13.56 -31.84
N TYR A 100 -11.48 13.11 -32.17
CA TYR A 100 -10.58 13.78 -33.13
C TYR A 100 -10.77 13.32 -34.58
N GLN A 101 -11.56 12.26 -34.82
CA GLN A 101 -11.73 11.63 -36.14
C GLN A 101 -10.40 11.35 -36.89
N PRO A 102 -9.38 10.77 -36.23
CA PRO A 102 -8.12 10.45 -36.90
C PRO A 102 -8.31 9.31 -37.92
N ASP A 103 -7.33 9.15 -38.80
CA ASP A 103 -7.23 7.92 -39.58
C ASP A 103 -6.99 6.70 -38.65
N PRO A 104 -7.41 5.48 -39.06
CA PRO A 104 -7.35 4.30 -38.20
C PRO A 104 -5.94 3.96 -37.70
N VAL A 105 -4.91 4.25 -38.50
CA VAL A 105 -3.51 3.93 -38.17
C VAL A 105 -2.98 4.88 -37.09
N THR A 106 -3.18 6.18 -37.27
CA THR A 106 -2.82 7.22 -36.29
C THR A 106 -3.52 6.99 -34.96
N GLY A 107 -4.82 6.67 -34.98
CA GLY A 107 -5.57 6.36 -33.76
C GLY A 107 -4.99 5.15 -33.01
N LEU A 108 -4.63 4.08 -33.74
CA LEU A 108 -4.06 2.87 -33.15
C LEU A 108 -2.67 3.10 -32.55
N VAL A 109 -1.79 3.82 -33.27
CA VAL A 109 -0.44 4.15 -32.77
C VAL A 109 -0.52 5.00 -31.50
N PHE A 110 -1.39 6.01 -31.49
CA PHE A 110 -1.59 6.84 -30.31
C PHE A 110 -2.15 6.04 -29.12
N TYR A 111 -3.14 5.17 -29.38
CA TYR A 111 -3.71 4.30 -28.36
C TYR A 111 -2.65 3.38 -27.74
N ALA A 112 -1.82 2.74 -28.57
CA ALA A 112 -0.76 1.84 -28.12
C ALA A 112 0.28 2.59 -27.27
N ALA A 113 0.71 3.78 -27.71
CA ALA A 113 1.63 4.62 -26.96
C ALA A 113 1.04 5.01 -25.59
N ALA A 114 -0.20 5.51 -25.56
CA ALA A 114 -0.89 5.87 -24.33
C ALA A 114 -1.07 4.68 -23.37
N ALA A 115 -1.41 3.49 -23.90
CA ALA A 115 -1.55 2.27 -23.13
C ALA A 115 -0.23 1.84 -22.47
N ILE A 116 0.88 1.82 -23.22
CA ILE A 116 2.20 1.44 -22.70
C ILE A 116 2.65 2.42 -21.61
N THR A 117 2.46 3.72 -21.81
CA THR A 117 2.79 4.74 -20.82
C THR A 117 1.97 4.56 -19.55
N ALA A 118 0.66 4.34 -19.67
CA ALA A 118 -0.21 4.13 -18.51
C ALA A 118 0.13 2.85 -17.76
N VAL A 119 0.35 1.73 -18.45
CA VAL A 119 0.78 0.45 -17.84
C VAL A 119 2.10 0.65 -17.09
N SER A 120 3.08 1.31 -17.69
CA SER A 120 4.38 1.57 -17.06
C SER A 120 4.24 2.43 -15.80
N CYS A 121 3.41 3.47 -15.86
CA CYS A 121 3.15 4.35 -14.72
C CYS A 121 2.46 3.61 -13.57
N VAL A 122 1.42 2.81 -13.87
CA VAL A 122 0.70 2.00 -12.89
C VAL A 122 1.60 0.92 -12.29
N ALA A 123 2.38 0.22 -13.11
CA ALA A 123 3.33 -0.79 -12.65
C ALA A 123 4.37 -0.18 -11.70
N THR A 124 4.93 0.97 -12.04
CA THR A 124 5.89 1.70 -11.19
C THR A 124 5.23 2.08 -9.86
N TYR A 125 4.01 2.60 -9.90
CA TYR A 125 3.27 2.95 -8.69
C TYR A 125 3.03 1.74 -7.78
N LEU A 126 2.59 0.61 -8.34
CA LEU A 126 2.39 -0.62 -7.58
C LEU A 126 3.70 -1.15 -7.01
N LEU A 127 4.79 -1.13 -7.79
CA LEU A 127 6.11 -1.50 -7.29
C LEU A 127 6.52 -0.64 -6.09
N CYS A 128 6.25 0.67 -6.11
CA CYS A 128 6.50 1.52 -4.95
C CYS A 128 5.67 1.11 -3.72
N ILE A 129 4.39 0.76 -3.89
CA ILE A 129 3.53 0.31 -2.79
C ILE A 129 3.99 -1.03 -2.22
N TYR A 130 4.29 -2.01 -3.07
CA TYR A 130 4.81 -3.31 -2.64
C TYR A 130 6.21 -3.18 -2.02
N GLY A 131 7.06 -2.31 -2.57
CA GLY A 131 8.37 -2.00 -2.02
C GLY A 131 8.28 -1.34 -0.64
N ALA A 132 7.36 -0.38 -0.46
CA ALA A 132 7.10 0.25 0.83
C ALA A 132 6.55 -0.76 1.85
N THR A 133 5.62 -1.62 1.42
CA THR A 133 5.04 -2.69 2.24
C THR A 133 6.10 -3.70 2.68
N ALA A 134 6.84 -4.30 1.75
CA ALA A 134 7.90 -5.24 2.07
C ALA A 134 9.02 -4.61 2.92
N GLY A 135 9.40 -3.37 2.61
CA GLY A 135 10.39 -2.62 3.38
C GLY A 135 9.96 -2.39 4.83
N SER A 136 8.70 -1.98 5.05
CA SER A 136 8.16 -1.77 6.39
C SER A 136 8.11 -3.07 7.21
N ILE A 137 7.65 -4.18 6.62
CA ILE A 137 7.64 -5.50 7.29
C ILE A 137 9.07 -5.92 7.67
N ALA A 138 10.04 -5.77 6.77
CA ALA A 138 11.43 -6.15 7.02
C ALA A 138 12.07 -5.34 8.17
N VAL A 139 11.76 -4.04 8.28
CA VAL A 139 12.23 -3.20 9.39
C VAL A 139 11.61 -3.65 10.71
N VAL A 140 10.30 -3.87 10.77
CA VAL A 140 9.63 -4.28 12.01
C VAL A 140 10.10 -5.66 12.47
N ALA A 141 10.28 -6.61 11.56
CA ALA A 141 10.82 -7.93 11.88
C ALA A 141 12.23 -7.86 12.48
N LYS A 142 13.12 -7.03 11.93
CA LYS A 142 14.47 -6.82 12.49
C LYS A 142 14.41 -6.25 13.90
N VAL A 143 13.57 -5.23 14.12
CA VAL A 143 13.39 -4.61 15.44
C VAL A 143 12.84 -5.61 16.46
N ALA A 144 11.86 -6.42 16.08
CA ALA A 144 11.29 -7.46 16.95
C ALA A 144 12.31 -8.54 17.35
N VAL A 145 13.11 -9.01 16.39
CA VAL A 145 14.19 -9.99 16.64
C VAL A 145 15.25 -9.43 17.58
N ASP A 146 15.69 -8.18 17.36
CA ASP A 146 16.70 -7.55 18.21
C ASP A 146 16.17 -7.28 19.62
N HIS A 147 14.88 -6.94 19.76
CA HIS A 147 14.23 -6.81 21.06
C HIS A 147 14.20 -8.14 21.83
N ASN A 148 13.77 -9.22 21.19
CA ASN A 148 13.74 -10.56 21.79
C ASN A 148 15.14 -11.08 22.17
N ARG A 149 16.17 -10.77 21.38
CA ARG A 149 17.56 -11.12 21.71
C ARG A 149 18.05 -10.44 22.98
N ARG A 150 17.68 -9.17 23.21
CA ARG A 150 18.04 -8.42 24.43
C ARG A 150 17.34 -9.01 25.65
N LEU A 151 16.03 -9.27 25.56
CA LEU A 151 15.28 -9.93 26.63
C LEU A 151 15.87 -11.30 27.00
N GLY A 152 16.23 -12.12 26.00
CA GLY A 152 16.88 -13.40 26.22
C GLY A 152 18.27 -13.30 26.86
N GLN A 153 19.03 -12.23 26.59
CA GLN A 153 20.32 -11.97 27.24
C GLN A 153 20.15 -11.51 28.69
N ASP A 154 19.17 -10.65 28.97
CA ASP A 154 18.87 -10.17 30.33
C ASP A 154 18.31 -11.29 31.22
N GLN A 155 17.49 -12.17 30.65
CA GLN A 155 16.99 -13.35 31.36
C GLN A 155 18.11 -14.35 31.66
N ARG A 156 19.07 -14.55 30.74
CA ARG A 156 20.28 -15.37 30.98
C ARG A 156 21.23 -14.73 32.01
N ARG A 157 21.33 -13.40 32.07
CA ARG A 157 22.12 -12.68 33.08
C ARG A 157 21.47 -12.71 34.46
N SER A 158 20.14 -12.60 34.53
CA SER A 158 19.36 -12.61 35.77
C SER A 158 19.26 -14.01 36.37
N GLY A 159 19.13 -15.06 35.55
CA GLY A 159 19.17 -16.46 36.00
C GLY A 159 20.52 -16.92 36.56
N ARG A 160 21.59 -16.14 36.39
CA ARG A 160 22.95 -16.45 36.92
C ARG A 160 23.26 -15.74 38.24
N ARG A 161 22.35 -14.91 38.75
CA ARG A 161 22.44 -14.29 40.07
C ARG A 161 21.39 -14.88 41.00
N ILE A 162 21.55 -16.15 41.35
CA ILE A 162 21.01 -16.65 42.62
C ILE A 162 22.15 -16.45 43.63
N PRO A 163 22.10 -15.44 44.52
CA PRO A 163 23.00 -15.40 45.65
C PRO A 163 22.72 -16.65 46.46
N TYR A 164 23.71 -17.52 46.58
CA TYR A 164 23.68 -18.61 47.55
C TYR A 164 23.60 -17.94 48.94
N GLN A 165 22.39 -17.83 49.48
CA GLN A 165 22.18 -17.37 50.85
C GLN A 165 22.55 -18.56 51.74
N PRO A 166 23.67 -18.52 52.50
CA PRO A 166 23.98 -19.61 53.40
C PRO A 166 22.94 -19.59 54.50
N SER A 167 22.13 -20.64 54.58
CA SER A 167 21.22 -20.87 55.68
C SER A 167 22.03 -21.04 56.97
N ARG A 168 22.25 -19.94 57.69
CA ARG A 168 22.68 -19.96 59.10
C ARG A 168 21.45 -20.39 59.91
N GLY A 169 21.34 -21.69 60.17
CA GLY A 169 20.36 -22.24 61.10
C GLY A 169 20.64 -21.74 62.52
N PRO A 170 19.62 -21.28 63.27
CA PRO A 170 19.78 -20.80 64.64
C PRO A 170 19.88 -21.95 65.65
N GLY A 171 20.82 -21.78 66.58
CA GLY A 171 21.00 -22.43 67.88
C GLY A 171 20.07 -23.59 68.29
N GLY A 172 20.66 -24.78 68.38
CA GLY A 172 20.16 -25.88 69.21
C GLY A 172 21.07 -26.07 70.43
N GLY A 173 20.88 -25.25 71.47
CA GLY A 173 21.51 -25.45 72.77
C GLY A 173 20.78 -26.57 73.52
N PHE A 174 21.40 -27.74 73.62
CA PHE A 174 20.94 -28.81 74.50
C PHE A 174 21.61 -28.67 75.86
N HIS A 175 20.81 -28.30 76.87
CA HIS A 175 21.14 -28.47 78.28
C HIS A 175 21.16 -29.97 78.61
N ALA A 176 22.30 -30.47 79.10
CA ALA A 176 22.40 -31.77 79.76
C ALA A 176 22.51 -31.52 81.27
N HIS A 177 21.43 -31.84 82.00
CA HIS A 177 21.44 -32.06 83.45
C HIS A 177 21.65 -33.56 83.68
N SER A 178 22.74 -33.93 84.33
CA SER A 178 22.84 -35.22 85.02
C SER A 178 23.86 -35.13 86.15
N GLN A 179 23.31 -35.22 87.37
CA GLN A 179 23.83 -35.75 88.64
C GLN A 179 25.24 -35.35 89.10
#